data_AF-A0A7U9P1Q7-F1
#
_entry.id   AF-A0A7U9P1Q7-F1
#
_cell.length_a   1.000
_cell.length_b   1.000
_cell.length_c   1.000
_cell.angle_alpha   90.00
_cell.angle_beta   90.00
_cell.angle_gamma   90.00
#
_symmetry.space_group_name_H-M   'P 1'
#
loop_
_entity.id
_entity.type
_entity.pdbx_description
1 polymer ?
#
loop_
_entity_poly.entity_id
_entity_poly.type
_entity_poly.pdbx_seq_one_letter_code
_entity_poly.pdbx_strand_id
1 'polypeptide(L)'
;MYNFITIMYDVFSCFGVLAKNQNSRDIRNIKNFSSHQHSLGDMFDELINIIDKEQVLSKEQRKVIFRRYEDLYVKLMHYSVFTDKTHQIIKQKYFNDIVPMILALDIRNTYRPDNEMAFYYHIHSFLTQIPDNEDDIYHAARTYLRNYVKLCLSGYTPANAHFKDIFDGVYEFIRNIRKNSTPGKTKLIATINTCKETCKHLLYLSNEDKEKIISDLDKVQVACYYLTILLAFERRTSLTSTLATLYKMLISEREVSEYECQLLYLTNPIDVMNILNKYIYYFPNENSPFYTLKIDSALSWDAIDAIRDYSISDIYLYPEQKTINCVVEIENIVFGGYIYTLNNGVTLQNIENSLKDSSCHYVLNGYTEFVNCLRQLTSGKTESVHRTINKLNYEKLPFGFIIAAFAILKIAFKIKFSKNHVNIRALLNDINYFMTYQGESINLISLDHEYPESCLQNDTNTYLLGRVIFLYNSMIYKFINCQEHETNNIHSAMINNLLQEVDIALGKINDIIDSRNISTPHELANILTREKILTTREKKGNLISLFDGFTLFHCVGMITFLIHYLRTPEEKVENIFMLYGADKNNKLRRRLIYDALGIIQSQQE
;
A
#
# COMPACT_ATOMS: atom_id res chain seq x y z
N MET A 1 12.60 -0.58 -0.89
CA MET A 1 11.35 -1.35 -0.71
C MET A 1 10.28 -0.36 -0.34
N TYR A 2 9.07 -0.50 -0.87
CA TYR A 2 7.92 0.31 -0.52
C TYR A 2 7.74 0.37 1.01
N ASN A 3 7.64 1.59 1.54
CA ASN A 3 7.79 1.86 2.97
C ASN A 3 6.68 1.22 3.83
N PHE A 4 5.44 1.19 3.34
CA PHE A 4 4.33 0.55 4.04
C PHE A 4 4.54 -0.96 4.25
N ILE A 5 5.00 -1.68 3.22
CA ILE A 5 5.34 -3.12 3.35
C ILE A 5 6.43 -3.32 4.41
N THR A 6 7.40 -2.40 4.50
CA THR A 6 8.46 -2.48 5.52
C THR A 6 7.88 -2.34 6.93
N ILE A 7 6.92 -1.43 7.13
CA ILE A 7 6.18 -1.27 8.39
C ILE A 7 5.41 -2.56 8.72
N MET A 8 4.70 -3.15 7.75
CA MET A 8 3.95 -4.39 7.96
C MET A 8 4.85 -5.57 8.34
N TYR A 9 6.04 -5.69 7.75
CA TYR A 9 7.01 -6.71 8.18
C TYR A 9 7.45 -6.55 9.65
N ASP A 10 7.60 -5.31 10.11
CA ASP A 10 7.88 -5.04 11.51
C ASP A 10 6.71 -5.43 12.43
N VAL A 11 5.47 -5.23 11.98
CA VAL A 11 4.26 -5.72 12.66
C VAL A 11 4.27 -7.25 12.71
N PHE A 12 4.39 -7.94 11.58
CA PHE A 12 4.43 -9.41 11.53
C PHE A 12 5.54 -10.00 12.43
N SER A 13 6.70 -9.34 12.47
CA SER A 13 7.80 -9.70 13.38
C SER A 13 7.40 -9.60 14.85
N CYS A 14 6.70 -8.53 15.25
CA CYS A 14 6.26 -8.35 16.65
C CYS A 14 5.23 -9.40 17.07
N PHE A 15 4.35 -9.80 16.15
CA PHE A 15 3.35 -10.84 16.38
C PHE A 15 3.90 -12.27 16.28
N GLY A 16 5.16 -12.44 15.85
CA GLY A 16 5.79 -13.75 15.67
C GLY A 16 5.23 -14.54 14.49
N VAL A 17 4.63 -13.87 13.51
CA VAL A 17 4.08 -14.40 12.25
C VAL A 17 5.20 -14.79 11.28
N LEU A 18 6.37 -14.17 11.40
CA LEU A 18 7.53 -14.55 10.59
C LEU A 18 8.09 -15.90 11.03
N ALA A 19 8.16 -16.87 10.12
CA ALA A 19 8.75 -18.18 10.40
C ALA A 19 10.21 -18.04 10.84
N LYS A 20 10.66 -18.86 11.82
CA LYS A 20 11.99 -18.80 12.46
C LYS A 20 13.20 -18.83 11.51
N ASN A 21 13.03 -19.21 10.24
CA ASN A 21 14.08 -19.30 9.22
C ASN A 21 13.90 -18.33 8.03
N GLN A 22 12.92 -17.44 8.08
CA GLN A 22 12.75 -16.44 7.04
C GLN A 22 13.64 -15.23 7.32
N ASN A 23 14.81 -15.21 6.71
CA ASN A 23 15.65 -14.02 6.70
C ASN A 23 14.86 -12.88 6.03
N SER A 24 14.70 -11.75 6.70
CA SER A 24 14.07 -10.56 6.12
C SER A 24 14.77 -10.12 4.83
N ARG A 25 16.07 -10.40 4.67
CA ARG A 25 16.82 -10.24 3.42
C ARG A 25 16.36 -11.16 2.29
N ASP A 26 16.00 -12.41 2.57
CA ASP A 26 15.63 -13.39 1.55
C ASP A 26 14.20 -13.14 1.05
N ILE A 27 13.29 -12.70 1.93
CA ILE A 27 11.96 -12.21 1.53
C ILE A 27 12.07 -10.91 0.72
N ARG A 28 12.96 -9.99 1.12
CA ARG A 28 13.26 -8.75 0.37
C ARG A 28 13.94 -8.99 -0.99
N ASN A 29 14.52 -10.18 -1.18
CA ASN A 29 15.21 -10.60 -2.40
C ASN A 29 14.35 -11.54 -3.28
N ILE A 30 13.08 -11.77 -2.94
CA ILE A 30 12.19 -12.59 -3.77
C ILE A 30 12.16 -11.98 -5.18
N LYS A 31 12.66 -12.75 -6.15
CA LYS A 31 12.76 -12.34 -7.55
C LYS A 31 11.39 -12.21 -8.24
N ASN A 32 10.34 -12.76 -7.64
CA ASN A 32 8.99 -12.83 -8.19
C ASN A 32 7.96 -12.16 -7.24
N PHE A 33 7.40 -11.03 -7.67
CA PHE A 33 6.46 -10.26 -6.87
C PHE A 33 5.15 -11.02 -6.55
N SER A 34 4.69 -11.92 -7.44
CA SER A 34 3.47 -12.71 -7.18
C SER A 34 3.65 -13.68 -6.00
N SER A 35 4.82 -14.30 -5.88
CA SER A 35 5.19 -15.11 -4.71
C SER A 35 5.26 -14.28 -3.44
N HIS A 36 5.72 -13.03 -3.54
CA HIS A 36 5.74 -12.09 -2.41
C HIS A 36 4.32 -11.67 -1.99
N GLN A 37 3.40 -11.44 -2.94
CA GLN A 37 1.99 -11.13 -2.67
C GLN A 37 1.25 -12.29 -1.99
N HIS A 38 1.46 -13.52 -2.47
CA HIS A 38 0.86 -14.70 -1.84
C HIS A 38 1.35 -14.88 -0.39
N SER A 39 2.67 -14.77 -0.18
CA SER A 39 3.25 -14.84 1.16
C SER A 39 2.74 -13.71 2.08
N LEU A 40 2.52 -12.49 1.56
CA LEU A 40 1.89 -11.41 2.32
C LEU A 40 0.45 -11.76 2.72
N GLY A 41 -0.33 -12.36 1.81
CA GLY A 41 -1.69 -12.82 2.08
C GLY A 41 -1.76 -13.77 3.27
N ASP A 42 -0.89 -14.79 3.29
CA ASP A 42 -0.83 -15.76 4.40
C ASP A 42 -0.45 -15.09 5.73
N MET A 43 0.50 -14.15 5.71
CA MET A 43 0.90 -13.40 6.91
C MET A 43 -0.23 -12.52 7.46
N PHE A 44 -1.03 -11.91 6.57
CA PHE A 44 -2.22 -11.17 6.99
C PHE A 44 -3.27 -12.10 7.61
N ASP A 45 -3.51 -13.28 7.03
CA ASP A 45 -4.47 -14.25 7.58
C ASP A 45 -4.01 -14.77 8.96
N GLU A 46 -2.72 -15.01 9.17
CA GLU A 46 -2.18 -15.37 10.48
C GLU A 46 -2.34 -14.23 11.49
N LEU A 47 -2.05 -12.99 11.08
CA LEU A 47 -2.27 -11.81 11.93
C LEU A 47 -3.73 -11.68 12.36
N ILE A 48 -4.69 -11.86 11.44
CA ILE A 48 -6.13 -11.82 11.73
C ILE A 48 -6.50 -12.87 12.76
N ASN A 49 -5.99 -14.10 12.64
CA ASN A 49 -6.26 -15.17 13.61
C ASN A 49 -5.68 -14.88 15.01
N ILE A 50 -4.75 -13.93 15.14
CA ILE A 50 -4.24 -13.47 16.44
C ILE A 50 -5.10 -12.33 16.99
N ILE A 51 -5.32 -11.27 16.20
CA ILE A 51 -5.96 -10.03 16.70
C ILE A 51 -7.48 -10.10 16.75
N ASP A 52 -8.10 -10.98 15.95
CA ASP A 52 -9.55 -11.09 15.80
C ASP A 52 -9.99 -12.55 15.62
N LYS A 53 -9.44 -13.43 16.48
CA LYS A 53 -9.75 -14.87 16.47
C LYS A 53 -11.26 -15.16 16.57
N GLU A 54 -11.96 -14.31 17.32
CA GLU A 54 -13.40 -14.40 17.58
C GLU A 54 -14.24 -13.89 16.41
N GLN A 55 -13.62 -13.37 15.35
CA GLN A 55 -14.27 -12.87 14.14
C GLN A 55 -15.33 -11.81 14.45
N VAL A 56 -14.99 -10.83 15.28
CA VAL A 56 -15.82 -9.63 15.46
C VAL A 56 -16.04 -8.96 14.11
N LEU A 57 -14.99 -8.95 13.29
CA LEU A 57 -15.04 -8.66 11.88
C LEU A 57 -14.77 -9.93 11.07
N SER A 58 -15.41 -10.05 9.91
CA SER A 58 -15.09 -11.12 8.97
C SER A 58 -13.65 -10.96 8.45
N LYS A 59 -13.04 -12.07 7.99
CA LYS A 59 -11.70 -12.03 7.39
C LYS A 59 -11.61 -11.05 6.22
N GLU A 60 -12.66 -10.96 5.41
CA GLU A 60 -12.71 -10.01 4.30
C GLU A 60 -12.80 -8.57 4.78
N GLN A 61 -13.59 -8.27 5.82
CA GLN A 61 -13.61 -6.94 6.44
C GLN A 61 -12.22 -6.54 6.97
N ARG A 62 -11.49 -7.47 7.60
CA ARG A 62 -10.11 -7.24 8.07
C ARG A 62 -9.14 -6.97 6.93
N LYS A 63 -9.22 -7.72 5.83
CA LYS A 63 -8.41 -7.49 4.62
C LYS A 63 -8.69 -6.12 4.01
N VAL A 64 -9.95 -5.69 3.99
CA VAL A 64 -10.34 -4.33 3.56
C VAL A 64 -9.72 -3.27 4.48
N ILE A 65 -9.76 -3.45 5.80
CA ILE A 65 -9.13 -2.52 6.76
C ILE A 65 -7.63 -2.38 6.51
N PHE A 66 -6.89 -3.47 6.32
CA PHE A 66 -5.45 -3.40 6.02
C PHE A 66 -5.15 -2.65 4.71
N ARG A 67 -5.98 -2.84 3.68
CA ARG A 67 -5.88 -2.06 2.44
C ARG A 67 -6.17 -0.57 2.66
N ARG A 68 -7.08 -0.23 3.58
CA ARG A 68 -7.36 1.18 3.94
C ARG A 68 -6.20 1.82 4.69
N TYR A 69 -5.45 1.07 5.50
CA TYR A 69 -4.20 1.58 6.09
C TYR A 69 -3.16 1.91 5.02
N GLU A 70 -3.05 1.07 3.98
CA GLU A 70 -2.17 1.33 2.85
C GLU A 70 -2.61 2.55 2.05
N ASP A 71 -3.91 2.64 1.72
CA ASP A 71 -4.50 3.77 0.99
C ASP A 71 -4.30 5.10 1.76
N LEU A 72 -4.58 5.11 3.06
CA LEU A 72 -4.35 6.25 3.94
C LEU A 72 -2.87 6.66 3.93
N TYR A 73 -1.96 5.69 4.06
CA TYR A 73 -0.52 5.95 4.03
C TYR A 73 -0.10 6.63 2.72
N VAL A 74 -0.50 6.09 1.57
CA VAL A 74 -0.12 6.64 0.26
C VAL A 74 -0.73 8.02 0.03
N LYS A 75 -1.98 8.25 0.45
CA LYS A 75 -2.64 9.57 0.38
C LYS A 75 -1.92 10.61 1.24
N LEU A 76 -1.51 10.25 2.46
CA LEU A 76 -0.76 11.16 3.33
C LEU A 76 0.63 11.48 2.76
N MET A 77 1.30 10.51 2.17
CA MET A 77 2.58 10.75 1.50
C MET A 77 2.41 11.62 0.24
N HIS A 78 1.31 11.46 -0.49
CA HIS A 78 0.99 12.23 -1.69
C HIS A 78 0.66 13.70 -1.39
N TYR A 79 0.02 13.96 -0.25
CA TYR A 79 -0.39 15.30 0.15
C TYR A 79 0.80 16.28 0.19
N SER A 80 0.65 17.44 -0.45
CA SER A 80 1.71 18.45 -0.50
C SER A 80 1.83 19.18 0.84
N VAL A 81 2.99 19.05 1.49
CA VAL A 81 3.27 19.70 2.78
C VAL A 81 4.27 20.83 2.57
N PHE A 82 3.81 22.08 2.70
CA PHE A 82 4.67 23.26 2.56
C PHE A 82 5.37 23.53 3.88
N THR A 83 6.66 23.19 3.97
CA THR A 83 7.43 23.35 5.21
C THR A 83 8.93 23.35 4.91
N ASP A 84 9.71 23.96 5.81
CA ASP A 84 11.17 23.89 5.81
C ASP A 84 11.71 22.62 6.51
N LYS A 85 10.82 21.84 7.12
CA LYS A 85 11.18 20.61 7.83
C LYS A 85 11.49 19.47 6.87
N THR A 86 12.32 18.54 7.36
CA THR A 86 12.73 17.36 6.61
C THR A 86 11.58 16.36 6.49
N HIS A 87 11.64 15.49 5.47
CA HIS A 87 10.65 14.40 5.30
C HIS A 87 10.56 13.49 6.53
N GLN A 88 11.67 13.28 7.24
CA GLN A 88 11.71 12.45 8.44
C GLN A 88 10.87 13.06 9.57
N ILE A 89 10.92 14.38 9.77
CA ILE A 89 10.12 15.07 10.78
C ILE A 89 8.63 14.92 10.45
N ILE A 90 8.24 15.17 9.20
CA ILE A 90 6.84 15.06 8.75
C ILE A 90 6.31 13.63 8.95
N LYS A 91 7.07 12.63 8.49
CA LYS A 91 6.72 11.20 8.66
C LYS A 91 6.61 10.82 10.14
N GLN A 92 7.49 11.35 10.99
CA GLN A 92 7.47 11.07 12.42
C GLN A 92 6.24 11.68 13.10
N LYS A 93 5.83 12.90 12.74
CA LYS A 93 4.61 13.51 13.27
C LYS A 93 3.37 12.70 12.89
N TYR A 94 3.18 12.42 11.59
CA TYR A 94 2.11 11.51 11.15
C TYR A 94 2.13 10.16 11.85
N PHE A 95 3.31 9.55 12.02
CA PHE A 95 3.42 8.27 12.72
C PHE A 95 3.01 8.37 14.20
N ASN A 96 3.50 9.38 14.92
CA ASN A 96 3.24 9.57 16.34
C ASN A 96 1.77 9.86 16.63
N ASP A 97 1.10 10.55 15.73
CA ASP A 97 -0.28 11.01 15.94
C ASP A 97 -1.29 9.96 15.46
N ILE A 98 -1.09 9.38 14.27
CA ILE A 98 -2.08 8.52 13.61
C ILE A 98 -2.03 7.08 14.12
N VAL A 99 -0.84 6.51 14.37
CA VAL A 99 -0.73 5.10 14.74
C VAL A 99 -1.45 4.82 16.07
N PRO A 100 -1.28 5.62 17.14
CA PRO A 100 -2.06 5.46 18.37
C PRO A 100 -3.57 5.60 18.15
N MET A 101 -4.03 6.52 17.30
CA MET A 101 -5.45 6.67 16.97
C MET A 101 -6.03 5.43 16.30
N ILE A 102 -5.34 4.88 15.29
CA ILE A 102 -5.77 3.66 14.59
C ILE A 102 -5.85 2.47 15.56
N LEU A 103 -4.85 2.32 16.44
CA LEU A 103 -4.84 1.26 17.44
C LEU A 103 -5.97 1.44 18.46
N ALA A 104 -6.22 2.65 18.95
CA ALA A 104 -7.33 2.94 19.86
C ALA A 104 -8.69 2.57 19.24
N LEU A 105 -8.89 2.92 17.96
CA LEU A 105 -10.08 2.57 17.20
C LEU A 105 -10.23 1.06 17.02
N ASP A 106 -9.15 0.35 16.66
CA ASP A 106 -9.18 -1.10 16.49
C ASP A 106 -9.50 -1.83 17.80
N ILE A 107 -8.90 -1.41 18.91
CA ILE A 107 -9.23 -1.91 20.25
C ILE A 107 -10.72 -1.66 20.52
N ARG A 108 -11.23 -0.43 20.40
CA ARG A 108 -12.64 -0.12 20.69
C ARG A 108 -13.59 -0.96 19.84
N ASN A 109 -13.36 -1.03 18.54
CA ASN A 109 -14.30 -1.64 17.61
C ASN A 109 -14.30 -3.17 17.68
N THR A 110 -13.25 -3.79 18.23
CA THR A 110 -13.11 -5.26 18.30
C THR A 110 -12.96 -5.82 19.71
N TYR A 111 -13.08 -4.96 20.72
CA TYR A 111 -13.09 -5.37 22.12
C TYR A 111 -14.32 -6.23 22.46
N ARG A 112 -14.09 -7.33 23.18
CA ARG A 112 -15.11 -8.24 23.69
C ARG A 112 -14.97 -8.33 25.22
N PRO A 113 -15.83 -7.64 26.00
CA PRO A 113 -15.72 -7.65 27.45
C PRO A 113 -15.99 -9.03 28.08
N ASP A 114 -16.74 -9.89 27.39
CA ASP A 114 -17.16 -11.20 27.93
C ASP A 114 -16.15 -12.33 27.67
N ASN A 115 -15.07 -12.07 26.92
CA ASN A 115 -14.07 -13.07 26.58
C ASN A 115 -12.67 -12.64 27.01
N GLU A 116 -12.27 -13.10 28.19
CA GLU A 116 -10.96 -12.86 28.77
C GLU A 116 -9.79 -13.40 27.91
N MET A 117 -10.06 -14.40 27.07
CA MET A 117 -9.06 -14.96 26.16
C MET A 117 -8.86 -14.14 24.87
N ALA A 118 -9.73 -13.16 24.60
CA ALA A 118 -9.67 -12.33 23.41
C ALA A 118 -8.44 -11.40 23.43
N PHE A 119 -7.85 -11.14 22.26
CA PHE A 119 -6.61 -10.36 22.09
C PHE A 119 -6.60 -9.04 22.85
N TYR A 120 -7.69 -8.27 22.70
CA TYR A 120 -7.78 -6.94 23.27
C TYR A 120 -8.25 -6.91 24.72
N TYR A 121 -8.60 -8.03 25.36
CA TYR A 121 -9.13 -8.01 26.72
C TYR A 121 -8.13 -7.42 27.73
N HIS A 122 -6.95 -8.04 27.86
CA HIS A 122 -5.93 -7.58 28.79
C HIS A 122 -5.28 -6.26 28.35
N ILE A 123 -5.24 -5.97 27.04
CA ILE A 123 -4.76 -4.68 26.53
C ILE A 123 -5.71 -3.57 26.96
N HIS A 124 -7.02 -3.74 26.77
CA HIS A 124 -8.04 -2.81 27.26
C HIS A 124 -7.90 -2.56 28.75
N SER A 125 -7.89 -3.63 29.58
CA SER A 125 -7.79 -3.48 31.03
C SER A 125 -6.50 -2.81 31.47
N PHE A 126 -5.39 -3.05 30.78
CA PHE A 126 -4.13 -2.39 31.07
C PHE A 126 -4.18 -0.90 30.74
N LEU A 127 -4.61 -0.54 29.52
CA LEU A 127 -4.66 0.84 29.05
C LEU A 127 -5.61 1.72 29.89
N THR A 128 -6.69 1.16 30.44
CA THR A 128 -7.61 1.90 31.31
C THR A 128 -7.08 2.10 32.73
N GLN A 129 -6.14 1.27 33.19
CA GLN A 129 -5.59 1.30 34.54
C GLN A 129 -4.27 2.08 34.66
N ILE A 130 -3.52 2.25 33.58
CA ILE A 130 -2.29 3.05 33.62
C ILE A 130 -2.60 4.54 33.78
N PRO A 131 -1.84 5.31 34.57
CA PRO A 131 -1.96 6.77 34.62
C PRO A 131 -1.74 7.42 33.25
N ASP A 132 -2.28 8.62 33.07
CA ASP A 132 -1.92 9.44 31.92
C ASP A 132 -0.45 9.89 32.05
N ASN A 133 0.32 9.82 30.96
CA ASN A 133 1.75 10.14 30.94
C ASN A 133 2.61 9.24 31.85
N GLU A 134 2.32 7.94 31.90
CA GLU A 134 3.15 6.97 32.64
C GLU A 134 4.54 6.81 32.00
N ASP A 135 5.58 7.19 32.75
CA ASP A 135 6.97 7.17 32.29
C ASP A 135 7.59 5.74 32.25
N ASP A 136 7.10 4.79 33.06
CA ASP A 136 7.58 3.40 33.09
C ASP A 136 6.48 2.38 32.79
N ILE A 137 6.12 2.31 31.50
CA ILE A 137 5.17 1.33 30.94
C ILE A 137 5.55 -0.13 31.30
N TYR A 138 6.84 -0.45 31.44
CA TYR A 138 7.28 -1.80 31.79
C TYR A 138 7.03 -2.11 33.27
N HIS A 139 7.20 -1.14 34.16
CA HIS A 139 6.80 -1.27 35.55
C HIS A 139 5.27 -1.39 35.69
N ALA A 140 4.51 -0.57 34.98
CA ALA A 140 3.06 -0.65 34.97
C ALA A 140 2.58 -2.05 34.50
N ALA A 141 3.14 -2.57 33.40
CA ALA A 141 2.79 -3.90 32.89
C ALA A 141 3.10 -5.02 33.88
N ARG A 142 4.26 -4.95 34.56
CA ARG A 142 4.61 -5.90 35.63
C ARG A 142 3.62 -5.85 36.80
N THR A 143 3.19 -4.65 37.17
CA THR A 143 2.23 -4.43 38.26
C THR A 143 0.87 -5.00 37.91
N TYR A 144 0.36 -4.70 36.70
CA TYR A 144 -0.87 -5.27 36.18
C TYR A 144 -0.84 -6.80 36.18
N LEU A 145 0.19 -7.41 35.58
CA LEU A 145 0.30 -8.87 35.49
C LEU A 145 0.40 -9.54 36.87
N ARG A 146 1.14 -8.94 37.82
CA ARG A 146 1.22 -9.47 39.20
C ARG A 146 -0.13 -9.41 39.90
N ASN A 147 -0.88 -8.32 39.73
CA ASN A 147 -2.20 -8.18 40.32
C ASN A 147 -3.19 -9.16 39.68
N TYR A 148 -3.10 -9.36 38.38
CA TYR A 148 -3.90 -10.34 37.66
C TYR A 148 -3.64 -11.78 38.14
N VAL A 149 -2.37 -12.18 38.29
CA VAL A 149 -2.03 -13.49 38.89
C VAL A 149 -2.60 -13.62 40.30
N LYS A 150 -2.55 -12.57 41.13
CA LYS A 150 -3.17 -12.58 42.47
C LYS A 150 -4.69 -12.74 42.41
N LEU A 151 -5.36 -12.15 41.42
CA LEU A 151 -6.80 -12.31 41.23
C LEU A 151 -7.15 -13.76 40.89
N CYS A 152 -6.41 -14.42 40.00
CA CYS A 152 -6.56 -15.86 39.75
C CYS A 152 -6.40 -16.66 41.05
N LEU A 153 -5.38 -16.33 41.86
CA LEU A 153 -5.11 -16.99 43.14
C LEU A 153 -6.14 -16.68 44.26
N SER A 154 -6.94 -15.62 44.13
CA SER A 154 -7.91 -15.22 45.17
C SER A 154 -9.11 -16.17 45.28
N GLY A 155 -9.35 -17.00 44.26
CA GLY A 155 -10.43 -17.99 44.23
C GLY A 155 -10.11 -19.31 44.94
N TYR A 156 -9.03 -19.39 45.72
CA TYR A 156 -8.56 -20.60 46.39
C TYR A 156 -8.58 -20.45 47.91
N THR A 157 -8.88 -21.53 48.63
CA THR A 157 -9.02 -21.53 50.10
C THR A 157 -7.64 -21.49 50.82
N PRO A 158 -7.56 -20.96 52.05
CA PRO A 158 -6.30 -20.83 52.81
C PRO A 158 -5.58 -22.14 53.12
N ALA A 159 -6.26 -23.29 53.01
CA ALA A 159 -5.68 -24.62 53.25
C ALA A 159 -4.61 -25.01 52.20
N ASN A 160 -4.57 -24.29 51.07
CA ASN A 160 -3.75 -24.64 49.91
C ASN A 160 -2.62 -23.61 49.67
N ALA A 161 -1.89 -23.26 50.74
CA ALA A 161 -0.80 -22.27 50.72
C ALA A 161 0.30 -22.53 49.67
N HIS A 162 0.38 -23.74 49.13
CA HIS A 162 1.31 -24.18 48.09
C HIS A 162 0.91 -23.81 46.65
N PHE A 163 -0.26 -23.21 46.41
CA PHE A 163 -0.63 -22.78 45.05
C PHE A 163 0.29 -21.70 44.49
N LYS A 164 0.84 -20.86 45.38
CA LYS A 164 1.78 -19.82 44.99
C LYS A 164 3.03 -20.41 44.33
N ASP A 165 3.50 -21.57 44.83
CA ASP A 165 4.69 -22.27 44.35
C ASP A 165 4.51 -22.75 42.89
N ILE A 166 3.28 -23.08 42.47
CA ILE A 166 2.97 -23.44 41.07
C ILE A 166 3.21 -22.25 40.13
N PHE A 167 2.95 -21.03 40.60
CA PHE A 167 3.07 -19.79 39.81
C PHE A 167 4.44 -19.11 39.93
N ASP A 168 5.40 -19.66 40.69
CA ASP A 168 6.72 -19.04 40.86
C ASP A 168 7.44 -18.80 39.53
N GLY A 169 7.35 -19.76 38.61
CA GLY A 169 7.88 -19.62 37.25
C GLY A 169 7.27 -18.44 36.50
N VAL A 170 5.98 -18.19 36.68
CA VAL A 170 5.25 -17.05 36.10
C VAL A 170 5.70 -15.74 36.75
N TYR A 171 5.81 -15.69 38.09
CA TYR A 171 6.29 -14.49 38.78
C TYR A 171 7.71 -14.11 38.36
N GLU A 172 8.59 -15.11 38.17
CA GLU A 172 9.93 -14.90 37.63
C GLU A 172 9.91 -14.43 36.16
N PHE A 173 9.01 -14.98 35.33
CA PHE A 173 8.81 -14.48 33.98
C PHE A 173 8.44 -12.98 33.99
N ILE A 174 7.42 -12.60 34.78
CA ILE A 174 6.96 -11.21 34.90
C ILE A 174 8.07 -10.31 35.43
N ARG A 175 8.82 -10.75 36.43
CA ARG A 175 9.95 -9.99 36.99
C ARG A 175 11.01 -9.62 35.95
N ASN A 176 11.16 -10.46 34.92
CA ASN A 176 12.14 -10.30 33.86
C ASN A 176 11.66 -9.45 32.67
N ILE A 177 10.42 -8.94 32.68
CA ILE A 177 9.94 -7.96 31.69
C ILE A 177 10.68 -6.64 31.88
N ARG A 178 11.42 -6.20 30.85
CA ARG A 178 12.25 -4.98 30.86
C ARG A 178 12.40 -4.43 29.44
N LYS A 179 12.62 -3.11 29.32
CA LYS A 179 12.79 -2.39 28.05
C LYS A 179 13.63 -3.11 26.99
N ASN A 180 14.76 -3.68 27.40
CA ASN A 180 15.72 -4.30 26.47
C ASN A 180 15.75 -5.84 26.54
N SER A 181 14.96 -6.48 27.40
CA SER A 181 15.14 -7.92 27.67
C SER A 181 13.85 -8.68 27.98
N THR A 182 12.69 -8.20 27.50
CA THR A 182 11.41 -8.92 27.67
C THR A 182 11.49 -10.34 27.08
N PRO A 183 11.24 -11.38 27.89
CA PRO A 183 11.22 -12.76 27.42
C PRO A 183 10.22 -12.98 26.27
N GLY A 184 10.63 -13.73 25.24
CA GLY A 184 9.77 -14.00 24.08
C GLY A 184 8.73 -15.12 24.30
N LYS A 185 7.81 -15.26 23.33
CA LYS A 185 6.72 -16.26 23.31
C LYS A 185 7.16 -17.68 23.65
N THR A 186 8.29 -18.15 23.10
CA THR A 186 8.80 -19.51 23.37
C THR A 186 9.14 -19.72 24.84
N LYS A 187 9.74 -18.71 25.51
CA LYS A 187 10.08 -18.80 26.93
C LYS A 187 8.82 -18.77 27.80
N LEU A 188 7.83 -17.95 27.44
CA LEU A 188 6.52 -17.94 28.11
C LEU A 188 5.84 -19.32 28.05
N ILE A 189 5.76 -19.91 26.86
CA ILE A 189 5.15 -21.24 26.66
C ILE A 189 5.88 -22.30 27.50
N ALA A 190 7.22 -22.30 27.48
CA ALA A 190 8.01 -23.23 28.28
C ALA A 190 7.77 -23.06 29.79
N THR A 191 7.72 -21.81 30.27
CA THR A 191 7.40 -21.50 31.68
C THR A 191 6.02 -22.01 32.06
N ILE A 192 5.00 -21.73 31.26
CA ILE A 192 3.62 -22.14 31.56
C ILE A 192 3.49 -23.67 31.53
N ASN A 193 4.06 -24.34 30.52
CA ASN A 193 4.06 -25.80 30.46
C ASN A 193 4.73 -26.43 31.68
N THR A 194 5.84 -25.85 32.16
CA THR A 194 6.50 -26.31 33.40
C THR A 194 5.55 -26.17 34.60
N CYS A 195 4.85 -25.05 34.73
CA CYS A 195 3.87 -24.83 35.80
C CYS A 195 2.70 -25.83 35.73
N LYS A 196 2.20 -26.11 34.52
CA LYS A 196 1.13 -27.09 34.28
C LYS A 196 1.57 -28.51 34.64
N GLU A 197 2.78 -28.92 34.26
CA GLU A 197 3.31 -30.23 34.62
C GLU A 197 3.52 -30.34 36.14
N THR A 198 4.07 -29.32 36.79
CA THR A 198 4.14 -29.26 38.26
C THR A 198 2.76 -29.46 38.89
N CYS A 199 1.74 -28.75 38.41
CA CYS A 199 0.37 -28.89 38.89
C CYS A 199 -0.19 -30.31 38.77
N LYS A 200 0.06 -31.00 37.63
CA LYS A 200 -0.41 -32.37 37.40
C LYS A 200 0.18 -33.37 38.39
N HIS A 201 1.46 -33.20 38.75
CA HIS A 201 2.20 -34.08 39.64
C HIS A 201 1.88 -33.92 41.13
N LEU A 202 1.16 -32.87 41.54
CA LEU A 202 0.77 -32.67 42.94
C LEU A 202 -0.38 -33.61 43.34
N LEU A 203 -0.11 -34.54 44.24
CA LEU A 203 -1.04 -35.59 44.65
C LEU A 203 -2.13 -35.10 45.62
N TYR A 204 -1.92 -33.96 46.28
CA TYR A 204 -2.86 -33.41 47.27
C TYR A 204 -3.96 -32.54 46.66
N LEU A 205 -3.92 -32.28 45.35
CA LEU A 205 -4.94 -31.50 44.64
C LEU A 205 -6.02 -32.39 44.04
N SER A 206 -7.28 -31.99 44.20
CA SER A 206 -8.39 -32.62 43.48
C SER A 206 -8.26 -32.42 41.97
N ASN A 207 -8.90 -33.27 41.17
CA ASN A 207 -8.90 -33.10 39.72
C ASN A 207 -9.57 -31.78 39.30
N GLU A 208 -10.62 -31.37 40.00
CA GLU A 208 -11.31 -30.09 39.76
C GLU A 208 -10.39 -28.89 40.03
N ASP A 209 -9.62 -28.92 41.13
CA ASP A 209 -8.63 -27.87 41.42
C ASP A 209 -7.53 -27.84 40.36
N LYS A 210 -7.05 -29.02 39.91
CA LYS A 210 -6.02 -29.10 38.85
C LYS A 210 -6.52 -28.51 37.54
N GLU A 211 -7.75 -28.83 37.13
CA GLU A 211 -8.36 -28.29 35.91
C GLU A 211 -8.52 -26.77 36.01
N LYS A 212 -8.97 -26.27 37.16
CA LYS A 212 -9.09 -24.83 37.43
C LYS A 212 -7.75 -24.10 37.34
N ILE A 213 -6.69 -24.63 37.96
CA ILE A 213 -5.35 -24.03 37.92
C ILE A 213 -4.76 -24.04 36.51
N ILE A 214 -4.96 -25.13 35.77
CA ILE A 214 -4.52 -25.21 34.36
C ILE A 214 -5.24 -24.14 33.53
N SER A 215 -6.54 -23.95 33.75
CA SER A 215 -7.34 -22.89 33.12
C SER A 215 -6.83 -21.50 33.49
N ASP A 216 -6.54 -21.24 34.76
CA ASP A 216 -5.95 -19.97 35.21
C ASP A 216 -4.55 -19.72 34.63
N LEU A 217 -3.72 -20.76 34.51
CA LEU A 217 -2.42 -20.69 33.84
C LEU A 217 -2.58 -20.36 32.35
N ASP A 218 -3.61 -20.89 31.69
CA ASP A 218 -3.94 -20.53 30.30
C ASP A 218 -4.32 -19.06 30.17
N LYS A 219 -5.16 -18.55 31.07
CA LYS A 219 -5.53 -17.12 31.11
C LYS A 219 -4.32 -16.21 31.35
N VAL A 220 -3.48 -16.57 32.32
CA VAL A 220 -2.24 -15.82 32.62
C VAL A 220 -1.26 -15.86 31.46
N GLN A 221 -1.14 -16.99 30.76
CA GLN A 221 -0.34 -17.09 29.54
C GLN A 221 -0.82 -16.09 28.50
N VAL A 222 -2.14 -16.01 28.30
CA VAL A 222 -2.78 -15.10 27.35
C VAL A 222 -2.51 -13.63 27.73
N ALA A 223 -2.74 -13.25 28.99
CA ALA A 223 -2.44 -11.91 29.50
C ALA A 223 -0.97 -11.51 29.29
N CYS A 224 -0.03 -12.40 29.64
CA CYS A 224 1.39 -12.16 29.48
C CYS A 224 1.78 -12.01 28.00
N TYR A 225 1.22 -12.84 27.12
CA TYR A 225 1.52 -12.81 25.70
C TYR A 225 1.07 -11.51 25.04
N TYR A 226 -0.19 -11.10 25.26
CA TYR A 226 -0.74 -9.90 24.63
C TYR A 226 -0.07 -8.62 25.14
N LEU A 227 0.23 -8.52 26.44
CA LEU A 227 1.02 -7.40 26.94
C LEU A 227 2.45 -7.41 26.44
N THR A 228 3.05 -8.57 26.17
CA THR A 228 4.38 -8.63 25.53
C THR A 228 4.34 -8.05 24.11
N ILE A 229 3.25 -8.23 23.36
CA ILE A 229 3.05 -7.59 22.04
C ILE A 229 2.92 -6.07 22.20
N LEU A 230 2.11 -5.58 23.14
CA LEU A 230 1.99 -4.15 23.43
C LEU A 230 3.34 -3.53 23.85
N LEU A 231 4.13 -4.24 24.67
CA LEU A 231 5.47 -3.80 25.06
C LEU A 231 6.48 -3.85 23.90
N ALA A 232 6.27 -4.70 22.91
CA ALA A 232 7.06 -4.67 21.68
C ALA A 232 6.77 -3.41 20.86
N PHE A 233 5.51 -2.95 20.84
CA PHE A 233 5.13 -1.64 20.30
C PHE A 233 5.82 -0.53 21.09
N GLU A 234 5.70 -0.50 22.42
CA GLU A 234 6.37 0.49 23.29
C GLU A 234 7.88 0.57 23.02
N ARG A 235 8.55 -0.58 22.92
CA ARG A 235 10.00 -0.62 22.63
C ARG A 235 10.36 0.02 21.28
N ARG A 236 9.49 -0.10 20.29
CA ARG A 236 9.73 0.41 18.93
C ARG A 236 9.31 1.87 18.77
N THR A 237 8.28 2.31 19.48
CA THR A 237 7.62 3.60 19.21
C THR A 237 7.64 4.55 20.40
N SER A 238 7.66 4.05 21.63
CA SER A 238 7.46 4.82 22.87
C SER A 238 6.11 5.56 22.92
N LEU A 239 5.07 5.00 22.28
CA LEU A 239 3.75 5.62 22.13
C LEU A 239 2.65 4.95 22.98
N THR A 240 2.97 4.02 23.89
CA THR A 240 1.92 3.34 24.68
C THR A 240 1.18 4.29 25.62
N SER A 241 1.86 5.29 26.19
CA SER A 241 1.19 6.32 26.99
C SER A 241 0.22 7.14 26.14
N THR A 242 0.64 7.60 24.96
CA THR A 242 -0.22 8.34 24.01
C THR A 242 -1.45 7.51 23.60
N LEU A 243 -1.24 6.22 23.29
CA LEU A 243 -2.33 5.28 23.01
C LEU A 243 -3.31 5.19 24.17
N ALA A 244 -2.82 5.10 25.41
CA ALA A 244 -3.67 4.99 26.59
C ALA A 244 -4.54 6.23 26.79
N THR A 245 -3.95 7.42 26.68
CA THR A 245 -4.67 8.69 26.80
C THR A 245 -5.76 8.80 25.72
N LEU A 246 -5.42 8.58 24.45
CA LEU A 246 -6.38 8.63 23.35
C LEU A 246 -7.49 7.58 23.51
N TYR A 247 -7.14 6.36 23.95
CA TYR A 247 -8.10 5.29 24.15
C TYR A 247 -9.09 5.60 25.29
N LYS A 248 -8.61 6.15 26.42
CA LYS A 248 -9.48 6.59 27.52
C LYS A 248 -10.42 7.72 27.08
N MET A 249 -9.92 8.70 26.34
CA MET A 249 -10.75 9.75 25.77
C MET A 249 -11.85 9.14 24.90
N LEU A 250 -11.48 8.21 24.02
CA LEU A 250 -12.39 7.54 23.11
C LEU A 250 -13.50 6.72 23.80
N ILE A 251 -13.21 6.00 24.89
CA ILE A 251 -14.21 5.18 25.61
C ILE A 251 -15.02 5.97 26.64
N SER A 252 -14.50 7.09 27.12
CA SER A 252 -15.20 7.95 28.09
C SER A 252 -16.25 8.85 27.44
N GLU A 253 -16.28 8.93 26.10
CA GLU A 253 -17.06 9.90 25.33
C GLU A 253 -16.90 11.34 25.86
N ARG A 254 -15.77 11.63 26.51
CA ARG A 254 -15.54 12.93 27.13
C ARG A 254 -15.35 13.95 26.01
N GLU A 255 -16.34 14.81 25.83
CA GLU A 255 -16.20 16.03 25.05
C GLU A 255 -15.02 16.83 25.62
N VAL A 256 -13.93 16.92 24.86
CA VAL A 256 -12.91 17.95 25.11
C VAL A 256 -13.61 19.27 24.90
N SER A 257 -13.58 20.15 25.90
CA SER A 257 -14.32 21.40 25.79
C SER A 257 -13.80 22.22 24.60
N GLU A 258 -14.70 22.92 23.91
CA GLU A 258 -14.36 23.80 22.78
C GLU A 258 -13.29 24.83 23.18
N TYR A 259 -13.28 25.22 24.46
CA TYR A 259 -12.29 26.11 25.08
C TYR A 259 -10.88 25.50 25.17
N GLU A 260 -10.74 24.22 25.52
CA GLU A 260 -9.45 23.52 25.55
C GLU A 260 -8.87 23.31 24.13
N CYS A 261 -9.73 23.07 23.14
CA CYS A 261 -9.32 22.98 21.74
C CYS A 261 -8.88 24.35 21.18
N GLN A 262 -9.62 25.42 21.52
CA GLN A 262 -9.30 26.80 21.12
C GLN A 262 -8.00 27.31 21.75
N LEU A 263 -7.69 26.94 22.99
CA LEU A 263 -6.45 27.33 23.69
C LEU A 263 -5.18 26.73 23.07
N LEU A 264 -5.30 25.56 22.42
CA LEU A 264 -4.17 24.83 21.85
C LEU A 264 -4.05 24.97 20.33
N TYR A 265 -4.99 25.63 19.65
CA TYR A 265 -5.06 25.71 18.18
C TYR A 265 -5.01 24.33 17.49
N LEU A 266 -5.61 23.30 18.10
CA LEU A 266 -5.62 21.93 17.58
C LEU A 266 -7.04 21.46 17.29
N THR A 267 -7.22 20.73 16.19
CA THR A 267 -8.40 19.89 15.96
C THR A 267 -8.54 18.91 17.12
N ASN A 268 -9.74 18.71 17.67
CA ASN A 268 -9.96 17.75 18.74
C ASN A 268 -9.57 16.34 18.25
N PRO A 269 -8.68 15.61 18.95
CA PRO A 269 -8.27 14.26 18.53
C PRO A 269 -9.46 13.30 18.40
N ILE A 270 -10.55 13.51 19.15
CA ILE A 270 -11.78 12.72 19.03
C ILE A 270 -12.44 12.93 17.66
N ASP A 271 -12.47 14.15 17.15
CA ASP A 271 -13.06 14.45 15.83
C ASP A 271 -12.26 13.76 14.72
N VAL A 272 -10.93 13.85 14.79
CA VAL A 272 -10.03 13.14 13.87
C VAL A 272 -10.25 11.63 13.96
N MET A 273 -10.32 11.06 15.16
CA MET A 273 -10.61 9.64 15.36
C MET A 273 -11.99 9.24 14.82
N ASN A 274 -13.01 10.10 14.91
CA ASN A 274 -14.34 9.83 14.36
C ASN A 274 -14.34 9.82 12.82
N ILE A 275 -13.62 10.74 12.19
CA ILE A 275 -13.43 10.77 10.73
C ILE A 275 -12.64 9.53 10.29
N LEU A 276 -11.53 9.22 10.98
CA LEU A 276 -10.75 8.01 10.75
C LEU A 276 -11.60 6.74 10.93
N ASN A 277 -12.47 6.69 11.93
CA ASN A 277 -13.35 5.55 12.16
C ASN A 277 -14.30 5.34 10.97
N LYS A 278 -14.90 6.41 10.45
CA LYS A 278 -15.74 6.35 9.24
C LYS A 278 -14.91 5.89 8.04
N TYR A 279 -13.73 6.46 7.83
CA TYR A 279 -12.87 6.08 6.71
C TYR A 279 -12.44 4.60 6.79
N ILE A 280 -12.00 4.12 7.95
CA ILE A 280 -11.44 2.77 8.13
C ILE A 280 -12.53 1.69 8.24
N TYR A 281 -13.65 1.95 8.91
CA TYR A 281 -14.66 0.93 9.28
C TYR A 281 -16.01 1.08 8.56
N TYR A 282 -16.12 1.92 7.52
CA TYR A 282 -17.36 2.00 6.74
C TYR A 282 -17.49 0.84 5.73
N PHE A 283 -18.54 0.02 5.83
CA PHE A 283 -18.79 -1.11 4.92
C PHE A 283 -20.15 -0.96 4.22
N PRO A 284 -20.19 -0.39 2.99
CA PRO A 284 -21.44 -0.22 2.25
C PRO A 284 -21.88 -1.56 1.64
N ASN A 285 -22.82 -2.24 2.30
CA ASN A 285 -23.43 -3.54 1.96
C ASN A 285 -22.57 -4.81 2.16
N GLU A 286 -23.03 -5.69 3.05
CA GLU A 286 -22.40 -6.98 3.38
C GLU A 286 -22.55 -8.07 2.29
N ASN A 287 -23.46 -7.88 1.32
CA ASN A 287 -23.87 -8.93 0.37
C ASN A 287 -23.24 -8.84 -1.04
N SER A 288 -22.28 -7.94 -1.28
CA SER A 288 -21.65 -7.79 -2.60
C SER A 288 -20.20 -8.29 -2.59
N PRO A 289 -19.85 -9.35 -3.34
CA PRO A 289 -18.48 -9.88 -3.39
C PRO A 289 -17.46 -8.95 -4.09
N PHE A 290 -17.89 -7.80 -4.64
CA PHE A 290 -17.03 -6.93 -5.46
C PHE A 290 -17.05 -5.42 -5.12
N TYR A 291 -17.66 -4.98 -4.02
CA TYR A 291 -17.72 -3.54 -3.68
C TYR A 291 -17.31 -3.24 -2.24
N THR A 292 -16.02 -3.08 -1.95
CA THR A 292 -15.54 -2.56 -0.65
C THR A 292 -14.27 -1.71 -0.69
N LEU A 293 -13.67 -1.45 -1.87
CA LEU A 293 -12.40 -0.71 -1.97
C LEU A 293 -12.54 0.78 -2.24
N LYS A 294 -13.62 1.21 -2.89
CA LYS A 294 -13.79 2.63 -3.26
C LYS A 294 -14.53 3.34 -2.14
N ILE A 295 -13.76 3.94 -1.23
CA ILE A 295 -14.28 4.93 -0.29
C ILE A 295 -14.72 6.15 -1.10
N ASP A 296 -15.78 6.82 -0.65
CA ASP A 296 -16.13 8.13 -1.20
C ASP A 296 -14.89 9.03 -1.19
N SER A 297 -14.56 9.64 -2.34
CA SER A 297 -13.43 10.56 -2.45
C SER A 297 -13.55 11.69 -1.43
N ALA A 298 -14.77 12.16 -1.15
CA ALA A 298 -15.00 13.21 -0.14
C ALA A 298 -14.55 12.73 1.26
N LEU A 299 -15.01 11.56 1.69
CA LEU A 299 -14.63 10.98 2.99
C LEU A 299 -13.13 10.72 3.09
N SER A 300 -12.48 10.41 1.97
CA SER A 300 -11.03 10.25 1.90
C SER A 300 -10.31 11.58 2.15
N TRP A 301 -10.70 12.65 1.47
CA TRP A 301 -10.07 13.96 1.64
C TRP A 301 -10.35 14.57 3.01
N ASP A 302 -11.56 14.38 3.55
CA ASP A 302 -11.90 14.79 4.93
C ASP A 302 -10.94 14.17 5.96
N ALA A 303 -10.59 12.89 5.79
CA ALA A 303 -9.63 12.21 6.67
C ALA A 303 -8.22 12.78 6.54
N ILE A 304 -7.77 13.07 5.31
CA ILE A 304 -6.43 13.64 5.07
C ILE A 304 -6.33 15.05 5.63
N ASP A 305 -7.34 15.89 5.42
CA ASP A 305 -7.38 17.26 5.93
C ASP A 305 -7.41 17.28 7.46
N ALA A 306 -8.24 16.45 8.09
CA ALA A 306 -8.31 16.34 9.56
C ALA A 306 -6.96 15.90 10.17
N ILE A 307 -6.29 14.93 9.54
CA ILE A 307 -4.97 14.47 9.97
C ILE A 307 -3.91 15.53 9.76
N ARG A 308 -3.93 16.25 8.64
CA ARG A 308 -3.00 17.37 8.38
C ARG A 308 -3.12 18.42 9.47
N ASP A 309 -4.35 18.88 9.72
CA ASP A 309 -4.62 19.97 10.67
C ASP A 309 -4.26 19.57 12.10
N TYR A 310 -4.42 18.29 12.44
CA TYR A 310 -3.99 17.76 13.73
C TYR A 310 -2.47 17.58 13.83
N SER A 311 -1.86 16.95 12.84
CA SER A 311 -0.51 16.38 12.99
C SER A 311 0.61 17.33 12.59
N ILE A 312 0.35 18.29 11.69
CA ILE A 312 1.41 19.11 11.11
C ILE A 312 1.10 20.61 11.02
N SER A 313 0.00 21.07 11.62
CA SER A 313 -0.38 22.50 11.63
C SER A 313 0.70 23.41 12.20
N ASP A 314 1.47 22.95 13.19
CA ASP A 314 2.57 23.70 13.82
C ASP A 314 3.80 23.89 12.92
N ILE A 315 3.94 23.07 11.86
CA ILE A 315 5.06 23.14 10.91
C ILE A 315 4.63 23.48 9.49
N TYR A 316 3.32 23.60 9.23
CA TYR A 316 2.77 23.90 7.92
C TYR A 316 2.81 25.40 7.66
N LEU A 317 3.42 25.78 6.56
CA LEU A 317 3.36 27.12 6.02
C LEU A 317 2.09 27.24 5.16
N TYR A 318 1.43 28.39 5.21
CA TYR A 318 0.21 28.65 4.44
C TYR A 318 0.52 29.58 3.25
N PRO A 319 0.85 29.05 2.05
CA PRO A 319 0.97 29.87 0.86
C PRO A 319 -0.36 30.54 0.49
N GLU A 320 -0.27 31.55 -0.37
CA GLU A 320 -1.44 32.22 -0.93
C GLU A 320 -2.30 31.21 -1.71
N GLN A 321 -3.63 31.37 -1.69
CA GLN A 321 -4.54 30.45 -2.40
C GLN A 321 -4.19 30.27 -3.88
N LYS A 322 -3.73 31.34 -4.54
CA LYS A 322 -3.27 31.29 -5.94
C LYS A 322 -2.11 30.30 -6.13
N THR A 323 -1.19 30.27 -5.16
CA THR A 323 -0.02 29.37 -5.12
C THR A 323 -0.45 27.92 -4.90
N ILE A 324 -1.38 27.69 -3.97
CA ILE A 324 -1.98 26.37 -3.73
C ILE A 324 -2.66 25.86 -5.01
N ASN A 325 -3.45 26.70 -5.68
CA ASN A 325 -4.11 26.35 -6.94
C ASN A 325 -3.10 25.98 -8.02
N CYS A 326 -1.93 26.63 -8.07
CA CYS A 326 -0.85 26.28 -9.00
C CYS A 326 -0.26 24.90 -8.71
N VAL A 327 -0.10 24.53 -7.42
CA VAL A 327 0.38 23.20 -7.03
C VAL A 327 -0.64 22.12 -7.39
N VAL A 328 -1.93 22.37 -7.14
CA VAL A 328 -3.04 21.47 -7.54
C VAL A 328 -3.09 21.32 -9.07
N GLU A 329 -2.88 22.39 -9.81
CA GLU A 329 -2.82 22.33 -11.28
C GLU A 329 -1.66 21.45 -11.77
N ILE A 330 -0.47 21.54 -11.14
CA ILE A 330 0.65 20.65 -11.43
C ILE A 330 0.28 19.19 -11.14
N GLU A 331 -0.39 18.92 -10.02
CA GLU A 331 -0.89 17.60 -9.67
C GLU A 331 -1.81 17.03 -10.76
N ASN A 332 -2.78 17.83 -11.22
CA ASN A 332 -3.71 17.46 -12.28
C ASN A 332 -3.02 17.24 -13.63
N ILE A 333 -2.00 18.04 -13.95
CA ILE A 333 -1.14 17.84 -15.13
C ILE A 333 -0.47 16.47 -15.05
N VAL A 334 0.06 16.08 -13.89
CA VAL A 334 0.80 14.82 -13.69
C VAL A 334 -0.15 13.61 -13.67
N PHE A 335 -1.21 13.66 -12.86
CA PHE A 335 -2.02 12.49 -12.51
C PHE A 335 -3.39 12.41 -13.20
N GLY A 336 -3.87 13.51 -13.79
CA GLY A 336 -5.21 13.58 -14.40
C GLY A 336 -5.42 12.78 -15.69
N GLY A 337 -4.38 12.09 -16.19
CA GLY A 337 -4.45 11.28 -17.42
C GLY A 337 -4.88 12.11 -18.64
N TYR A 338 -5.26 11.43 -19.74
CA TYR A 338 -5.69 12.10 -20.98
C TYR A 338 -7.04 12.82 -20.88
N ILE A 339 -7.85 12.52 -19.86
CA ILE A 339 -9.18 13.13 -19.64
C ILE A 339 -9.04 14.58 -19.19
N TYR A 340 -7.97 14.90 -18.45
CA TYR A 340 -7.75 16.23 -17.96
C TYR A 340 -7.20 17.16 -19.06
N THR A 341 -7.89 18.29 -19.25
CA THR A 341 -7.51 19.37 -20.17
C THR A 341 -7.12 20.61 -19.38
N LEU A 342 -6.07 21.31 -19.83
CA LEU A 342 -5.65 22.58 -19.22
C LEU A 342 -6.76 23.64 -19.37
N ASN A 343 -6.98 24.42 -18.32
CA ASN A 343 -7.92 25.53 -18.36
C ASN A 343 -7.41 26.66 -19.28
N ASN A 344 -8.33 27.35 -19.95
CA ASN A 344 -8.00 28.51 -20.79
C ASN A 344 -7.24 29.57 -19.98
N GLY A 345 -6.04 29.95 -20.44
CA GLY A 345 -5.19 30.95 -19.80
C GLY A 345 -4.18 30.42 -18.77
N VAL A 346 -4.25 29.13 -18.42
CA VAL A 346 -3.20 28.48 -17.63
C VAL A 346 -2.04 28.11 -18.57
N THR A 347 -0.87 28.68 -18.31
CA THR A 347 0.37 28.32 -19.01
C THR A 347 1.42 27.90 -17.99
N LEU A 348 2.37 27.05 -18.42
CA LEU A 348 3.52 26.71 -17.58
C LEU A 348 4.27 27.96 -17.09
N GLN A 349 4.30 29.03 -17.92
CA GLN A 349 4.90 30.30 -17.54
C GLN A 349 4.12 31.01 -16.42
N ASN A 350 2.79 31.00 -16.47
CA ASN A 350 1.94 31.61 -15.44
C ASN A 350 2.05 30.86 -14.11
N ILE A 351 2.13 29.53 -14.16
CA ILE A 351 2.37 28.68 -12.99
C ILE A 351 3.75 29.00 -12.41
N GLU A 352 4.81 28.98 -13.23
CA GLU A 352 6.19 29.26 -12.79
C GLU A 352 6.32 30.64 -12.12
N ASN A 353 5.75 31.68 -12.74
CA ASN A 353 5.77 33.03 -12.18
C ASN A 353 5.03 33.07 -10.83
N SER A 354 3.84 32.47 -10.75
CA SER A 354 3.06 32.46 -9.50
C SER A 354 3.77 31.73 -8.36
N LEU A 355 4.49 30.64 -8.65
CA LEU A 355 5.30 29.94 -7.64
C LEU A 355 6.49 30.77 -7.17
N LYS A 356 7.14 31.50 -8.08
CA LYS A 356 8.30 32.36 -7.77
C LYS A 356 7.91 33.62 -7.00
N ASP A 357 6.74 34.18 -7.31
CA ASP A 357 6.22 35.40 -6.67
C ASP A 357 5.63 35.12 -5.29
N SER A 358 5.42 33.86 -4.92
CA SER A 358 4.90 33.49 -3.60
C SER A 358 5.86 33.87 -2.48
N SER A 359 5.30 34.33 -1.37
CA SER A 359 6.03 34.52 -0.10
C SER A 359 6.73 33.23 0.38
N CYS A 360 6.23 32.05 -0.03
CA CYS A 360 6.75 30.73 0.31
C CYS A 360 7.62 30.09 -0.79
N HIS A 361 8.13 30.86 -1.77
CA HIS A 361 8.88 30.32 -2.92
C HIS A 361 10.01 29.34 -2.57
N TYR A 362 10.69 29.51 -1.42
CA TYR A 362 11.80 28.66 -1.00
C TYR A 362 11.40 27.20 -0.72
N VAL A 363 10.16 26.95 -0.26
CA VAL A 363 9.62 25.58 -0.12
C VAL A 363 8.94 25.07 -1.40
N LEU A 364 8.82 25.91 -2.42
CA LEU A 364 8.17 25.60 -3.70
C LEU A 364 9.17 25.29 -4.82
N ASN A 365 10.48 25.42 -4.57
CA ASN A 365 11.54 25.25 -5.56
C ASN A 365 11.43 23.95 -6.37
N GLY A 366 11.04 22.83 -5.73
CA GLY A 366 10.84 21.56 -6.44
C GLY A 366 9.71 21.61 -7.48
N TYR A 367 8.62 22.32 -7.19
CA TYR A 367 7.52 22.51 -8.14
C TYR A 367 7.95 23.44 -9.28
N THR A 368 8.67 24.52 -8.99
CA THR A 368 9.23 25.42 -10.00
C THR A 368 10.21 24.69 -10.93
N GLU A 369 11.09 23.86 -10.38
CA GLU A 369 12.04 23.05 -11.16
C GLU A 369 11.31 22.04 -12.05
N PHE A 370 10.25 21.41 -11.54
CA PHE A 370 9.43 20.49 -12.32
C PHE A 370 8.72 21.18 -13.49
N VAL A 371 8.09 22.34 -13.25
CA VAL A 371 7.47 23.16 -14.31
C VAL A 371 8.49 23.57 -15.38
N ASN A 372 9.71 23.93 -14.96
CA ASN A 372 10.79 24.22 -15.90
C ASN A 372 11.22 22.98 -16.71
N CYS A 373 11.21 21.79 -16.12
CA CYS A 373 11.44 20.54 -16.85
C CYS A 373 10.35 20.31 -17.90
N LEU A 374 9.08 20.52 -17.57
CA LEU A 374 7.97 20.42 -18.53
C LEU A 374 8.13 21.43 -19.67
N ARG A 375 8.45 22.70 -19.37
CA ARG A 375 8.68 23.71 -20.41
C ARG A 375 9.86 23.37 -21.33
N GLN A 376 10.92 22.79 -20.78
CA GLN A 376 12.06 22.34 -21.58
C GLN A 376 11.67 21.16 -22.48
N LEU A 377 10.89 20.21 -21.96
CA LEU A 377 10.33 19.08 -22.72
C LEU A 377 9.47 19.57 -23.90
N THR A 378 8.58 20.53 -23.68
CA THR A 378 7.75 21.10 -24.76
C THR A 378 8.58 21.86 -25.81
N SER A 379 9.76 22.36 -25.43
CA SER A 379 10.72 22.97 -26.37
C SER A 379 11.70 21.99 -27.02
N GLY A 380 11.48 20.67 -26.90
CA GLY A 380 12.33 19.63 -27.49
C GLY A 380 13.68 19.41 -26.78
N LYS A 381 13.93 20.02 -25.61
CA LYS A 381 15.20 19.94 -24.87
C LYS A 381 15.29 18.69 -23.98
N THR A 382 14.94 17.52 -24.53
CA THR A 382 14.83 16.26 -23.79
C THR A 382 16.15 15.87 -23.10
N GLU A 383 17.31 15.98 -23.76
CA GLU A 383 18.60 15.63 -23.14
C GLU A 383 18.96 16.51 -21.93
N SER A 384 18.64 17.80 -21.99
CA SER A 384 18.89 18.75 -20.90
C SER A 384 18.13 18.30 -19.65
N VAL A 385 16.84 18.01 -19.83
CA VAL A 385 15.96 17.51 -18.77
C VAL A 385 16.47 16.20 -18.21
N HIS A 386 16.94 15.28 -19.07
CA HIS A 386 17.52 14.01 -18.62
C HIS A 386 18.71 14.20 -17.66
N ARG A 387 19.61 15.14 -17.98
CA ARG A 387 20.78 15.44 -17.14
C ARG A 387 20.38 16.06 -15.81
N THR A 388 19.38 16.93 -15.81
CA THR A 388 18.84 17.57 -14.60
C THR A 388 18.23 16.51 -13.67
N ILE A 389 17.28 15.73 -14.18
CA ILE A 389 16.58 14.74 -13.35
C ILE A 389 17.55 13.67 -12.83
N ASN A 390 18.54 13.22 -13.60
CA ASN A 390 19.49 12.19 -13.12
C ASN A 390 20.32 12.63 -11.91
N LYS A 391 20.52 13.94 -11.70
CA LYS A 391 21.25 14.48 -10.54
C LYS A 391 20.35 14.77 -9.32
N LEU A 392 19.04 14.64 -9.49
CA LEU A 392 18.06 14.99 -8.48
C LEU A 392 18.08 14.00 -7.31
N ASN A 393 18.10 14.55 -6.09
CA ASN A 393 17.92 13.81 -4.85
C ASN A 393 16.48 13.97 -4.35
N TYR A 394 15.73 12.87 -4.26
CA TYR A 394 14.32 12.89 -3.83
C TYR A 394 14.14 13.44 -2.41
N GLU A 395 15.08 13.21 -1.50
CA GLU A 395 15.00 13.70 -0.10
C GLU A 395 15.16 15.22 0.00
N LYS A 396 15.60 15.90 -1.07
CA LYS A 396 15.69 17.36 -1.14
C LYS A 396 14.47 18.01 -1.78
N LEU A 397 13.58 17.22 -2.37
CA LEU A 397 12.34 17.76 -2.92
C LEU A 397 11.34 18.10 -1.81
N PRO A 398 10.37 18.99 -2.07
CA PRO A 398 9.24 19.18 -1.17
C PRO A 398 8.53 17.86 -0.89
N PHE A 399 7.99 17.71 0.32
CA PHE A 399 7.22 16.52 0.68
C PHE A 399 5.86 16.55 -0.05
N GLY A 400 5.51 15.45 -0.71
CA GLY A 400 4.26 15.31 -1.44
C GLY A 400 4.45 14.66 -2.81
N PHE A 401 3.41 14.76 -3.64
CA PHE A 401 3.33 14.11 -4.95
C PHE A 401 4.46 14.47 -5.91
N ILE A 402 5.12 15.62 -5.71
CA ILE A 402 6.20 16.09 -6.59
C ILE A 402 7.35 15.09 -6.70
N ILE A 403 7.57 14.30 -5.65
CA ILE A 403 8.54 13.19 -5.63
C ILE A 403 8.15 12.12 -6.65
N ALA A 404 6.87 11.71 -6.67
CA ALA A 404 6.36 10.77 -7.66
C ALA A 404 6.40 11.37 -9.07
N ALA A 405 6.12 12.66 -9.25
CA ALA A 405 6.19 13.33 -10.55
C ALA A 405 7.61 13.27 -11.15
N PHE A 406 8.65 13.54 -10.35
CA PHE A 406 10.04 13.36 -10.80
C PHE A 406 10.43 11.90 -11.01
N ALA A 407 9.90 10.97 -10.19
CA ALA A 407 10.12 9.53 -10.39
C ALA A 407 9.53 9.05 -11.72
N ILE A 408 8.34 9.52 -12.10
CA ILE A 408 7.73 9.26 -13.41
C ILE A 408 8.68 9.71 -14.53
N LEU A 409 9.19 10.95 -14.47
CA LEU A 409 10.16 11.44 -15.46
C LEU A 409 11.42 10.57 -15.53
N LYS A 410 12.04 10.22 -14.40
CA LYS A 410 13.26 9.40 -14.36
C LYS A 410 13.04 8.01 -14.96
N ILE A 411 11.95 7.34 -14.58
CA ILE A 411 11.62 6.00 -15.09
C ILE A 411 11.31 6.09 -16.59
N ALA A 412 10.46 7.02 -17.00
CA ALA A 412 10.10 7.23 -18.41
C ALA A 412 11.33 7.47 -19.29
N PHE A 413 12.26 8.31 -18.83
CA PHE A 413 13.49 8.57 -19.57
C PHE A 413 14.40 7.35 -19.65
N LYS A 414 14.55 6.59 -18.56
CA LYS A 414 15.30 5.32 -18.60
C LYS A 414 14.69 4.35 -19.62
N ILE A 415 13.36 4.25 -19.69
CA ILE A 415 12.66 3.44 -20.71
C ILE A 415 12.97 3.97 -22.12
N LYS A 416 12.80 5.28 -22.34
CA LYS A 416 13.00 5.93 -23.64
C LYS A 416 14.41 5.75 -24.19
N PHE A 417 15.43 5.89 -23.35
CA PHE A 417 16.84 5.84 -23.75
C PHE A 417 17.44 4.42 -23.75
N SER A 418 16.84 3.44 -23.04
CA SER A 418 17.42 2.09 -22.88
C SER A 418 16.82 1.03 -23.82
N LYS A 419 16.16 1.46 -24.93
CA LYS A 419 15.31 0.74 -25.91
C LYS A 419 15.31 -0.80 -26.02
N ASN A 420 16.41 -1.49 -25.71
CA ASN A 420 16.56 -2.92 -25.94
C ASN A 420 16.53 -3.79 -24.66
N HIS A 421 16.82 -3.25 -23.46
CA HIS A 421 16.64 -3.95 -22.19
C HIS A 421 16.59 -2.96 -21.01
N VAL A 422 15.43 -2.86 -20.36
CA VAL A 422 15.29 -2.09 -19.12
C VAL A 422 15.61 -3.00 -17.94
N ASN A 423 16.71 -2.72 -17.24
CA ASN A 423 17.01 -3.42 -15.99
C ASN A 423 16.05 -2.94 -14.89
N ILE A 424 14.98 -3.69 -14.63
CA ILE A 424 13.98 -3.38 -13.60
C ILE A 424 14.65 -3.16 -12.23
N ARG A 425 15.74 -3.88 -11.92
CA ARG A 425 16.47 -3.66 -10.65
C ARG A 425 17.05 -2.26 -10.53
N ALA A 426 17.48 -1.67 -11.64
CA ALA A 426 17.97 -0.29 -11.69
C ALA A 426 16.84 0.76 -11.60
N LEU A 427 15.58 0.34 -11.71
CA LEU A 427 14.39 1.17 -11.52
C LEU A 427 13.78 1.05 -10.13
N LEU A 428 14.11 0.01 -9.35
CA LEU A 428 13.47 -0.29 -8.07
C LEU A 428 13.41 0.90 -7.12
N ASN A 429 14.46 1.72 -7.07
CA ASN A 429 14.46 2.89 -6.20
C ASN A 429 13.41 3.92 -6.64
N ASP A 430 13.42 4.29 -7.92
CA ASP A 430 12.46 5.24 -8.50
C ASP A 430 11.02 4.71 -8.41
N ILE A 431 10.84 3.41 -8.64
CA ILE A 431 9.56 2.71 -8.48
C ILE A 431 9.02 2.82 -7.06
N ASN A 432 9.87 2.63 -6.04
CA ASN A 432 9.44 2.75 -4.64
C ASN A 432 9.00 4.18 -4.31
N TYR A 433 9.70 5.20 -4.81
CA TYR A 433 9.29 6.59 -4.64
C TYR A 433 7.99 6.90 -5.38
N PHE A 434 7.83 6.43 -6.62
CA PHE A 434 6.56 6.54 -7.33
C PHE A 434 5.42 5.88 -6.53
N MET A 435 5.57 4.62 -6.10
CA MET A 435 4.55 3.90 -5.33
C MET A 435 4.17 4.59 -4.02
N THR A 436 5.16 5.16 -3.33
CA THR A 436 4.95 5.80 -2.03
C THR A 436 4.21 7.13 -2.16
N TYR A 437 4.43 7.88 -3.24
CA TYR A 437 3.97 9.27 -3.39
C TYR A 437 2.93 9.47 -4.52
N GLN A 438 2.45 8.41 -5.18
CA GLN A 438 1.52 8.51 -6.32
C GLN A 438 0.07 8.86 -5.96
N GLY A 439 -0.32 8.79 -4.67
CA GLY A 439 -1.70 9.03 -4.24
C GLY A 439 -2.65 7.88 -4.61
N GLU A 440 -3.93 8.20 -4.81
CA GLU A 440 -4.93 7.22 -5.21
C GLU A 440 -4.55 6.53 -6.53
N SER A 441 -4.81 5.22 -6.59
CA SER A 441 -4.67 4.46 -7.83
C SER A 441 -5.90 4.64 -8.72
N ILE A 442 -6.05 5.84 -9.29
CA ILE A 442 -7.25 6.26 -10.04
C ILE A 442 -7.40 5.52 -11.40
N ASN A 443 -6.32 4.92 -11.93
CA ASN A 443 -6.29 4.40 -13.31
C ASN A 443 -6.18 2.87 -13.40
N LEU A 444 -6.73 2.10 -12.46
CA LEU A 444 -6.79 0.64 -12.58
C LEU A 444 -7.92 0.25 -13.54
N ILE A 445 -7.57 -0.25 -14.73
CA ILE A 445 -8.53 -0.86 -15.65
C ILE A 445 -9.00 -2.22 -15.13
N SER A 446 -10.28 -2.55 -15.36
CA SER A 446 -10.75 -3.93 -15.22
C SER A 446 -10.05 -4.80 -16.26
N LEU A 447 -9.49 -5.91 -15.82
CA LEU A 447 -8.91 -6.92 -16.70
C LEU A 447 -9.99 -7.65 -17.50
N ASP A 448 -9.63 -8.14 -18.67
CA ASP A 448 -10.51 -8.99 -19.48
C ASP A 448 -10.57 -10.38 -18.83
N HIS A 449 -11.58 -10.62 -17.99
CA HIS A 449 -11.78 -11.90 -17.28
C HIS A 449 -12.05 -13.11 -18.20
N GLU A 450 -12.17 -12.89 -19.53
CA GLU A 450 -12.46 -13.95 -20.52
C GLU A 450 -11.23 -14.81 -20.89
N TYR A 451 -10.02 -14.45 -20.44
CA TYR A 451 -8.76 -15.14 -20.78
C TYR A 451 -8.07 -15.72 -19.53
N PRO A 452 -7.47 -16.93 -19.63
CA PRO A 452 -6.90 -17.64 -18.48
C PRO A 452 -5.79 -16.87 -17.75
N GLU A 453 -5.67 -17.11 -16.44
CA GLU A 453 -4.65 -16.49 -15.57
C GLU A 453 -3.21 -16.71 -16.03
N SER A 454 -2.92 -17.73 -16.83
CA SER A 454 -1.59 -17.95 -17.41
C SER A 454 -1.18 -16.89 -18.44
N CYS A 455 -2.13 -16.23 -19.10
CA CYS A 455 -1.87 -15.08 -19.98
C CYS A 455 -1.71 -13.78 -19.21
N LEU A 456 -2.27 -13.74 -18.01
CA LEU A 456 -2.09 -12.69 -17.05
C LEU A 456 -0.73 -12.90 -16.38
N GLN A 457 0.36 -12.65 -17.12
CA GLN A 457 1.62 -12.26 -16.47
C GLN A 457 1.42 -10.86 -15.83
N ASN A 458 0.47 -10.79 -14.91
CA ASN A 458 0.09 -9.66 -14.07
C ASN A 458 1.16 -9.48 -13.00
N ASP A 459 2.42 -9.32 -13.41
CA ASP A 459 3.38 -8.74 -12.48
C ASP A 459 2.93 -7.30 -12.24
N THR A 460 2.76 -6.93 -10.98
CA THR A 460 2.49 -5.55 -10.56
C THR A 460 3.52 -4.58 -11.15
N ASN A 461 4.74 -5.04 -11.44
CA ASN A 461 5.75 -4.26 -12.15
C ASN A 461 5.31 -3.86 -13.57
N THR A 462 4.66 -4.74 -14.32
CA THR A 462 4.14 -4.47 -15.67
C THR A 462 3.10 -3.36 -15.62
N TYR A 463 2.16 -3.46 -14.68
CA TYR A 463 1.15 -2.42 -14.44
C TYR A 463 1.76 -1.09 -14.04
N LEU A 464 2.72 -1.14 -13.13
CA LEU A 464 3.37 0.05 -12.64
C LEU A 464 4.11 0.80 -13.76
N LEU A 465 4.91 0.08 -14.54
CA LEU A 465 5.66 0.67 -15.64
C LEU A 465 4.72 1.15 -16.76
N GLY A 466 3.68 0.39 -17.08
CA GLY A 466 2.61 0.82 -17.98
C GLY A 466 1.95 2.12 -17.51
N ARG A 467 1.60 2.22 -16.21
CA ARG A 467 1.04 3.43 -15.61
C ARG A 467 2.01 4.61 -15.69
N VAL A 468 3.29 4.40 -15.43
CA VAL A 468 4.31 5.45 -15.58
C VAL A 468 4.39 5.97 -17.02
N ILE A 469 4.39 5.07 -18.01
CA ILE A 469 4.38 5.44 -19.44
C ILE A 469 3.13 6.25 -19.76
N PHE A 470 1.96 5.78 -19.32
CA PHE A 470 0.69 6.46 -19.50
C PHE A 470 0.70 7.88 -18.93
N LEU A 471 1.11 8.04 -17.66
CA LEU A 471 1.17 9.34 -17.00
C LEU A 471 2.18 10.27 -17.68
N TYR A 472 3.35 9.74 -18.04
CA TYR A 472 4.36 10.51 -18.77
C TYR A 472 3.83 11.01 -20.12
N ASN A 473 3.33 10.11 -20.97
CA ASN A 473 2.79 10.48 -22.28
C ASN A 473 1.60 11.43 -22.15
N SER A 474 0.74 11.23 -21.16
CA SER A 474 -0.36 12.13 -20.85
C SER A 474 0.10 13.55 -20.50
N MET A 475 1.12 13.69 -19.66
CA MET A 475 1.70 15.01 -19.35
C MET A 475 2.17 15.72 -20.62
N ILE A 476 2.91 15.03 -21.49
CA ILE A 476 3.43 15.62 -22.72
C ILE A 476 2.30 15.99 -23.69
N TYR A 477 1.32 15.10 -23.86
CA TYR A 477 0.21 15.28 -24.79
C TYR A 477 -0.63 16.53 -24.49
N LYS A 478 -0.83 16.87 -23.21
CA LYS A 478 -1.57 18.07 -22.78
C LYS A 478 -1.01 19.36 -23.37
N PHE A 479 0.28 19.41 -23.69
CA PHE A 479 0.93 20.59 -24.26
C PHE A 479 1.11 20.54 -25.78
N ILE A 480 0.88 19.38 -26.42
CA ILE A 480 0.85 19.25 -27.89
C ILE A 480 -0.37 20.00 -28.45
N ASN A 481 -1.54 19.74 -27.88
CA ASN A 481 -2.81 20.32 -28.35
C ASN A 481 -2.96 21.83 -28.06
N CYS A 482 -2.08 22.40 -27.25
CA CYS A 482 -2.09 23.84 -26.93
C CYS A 482 -1.13 24.67 -27.78
N GLN A 483 -0.27 24.05 -28.61
CA GLN A 483 0.69 24.77 -29.45
C GLN A 483 0.44 24.48 -30.93
N GLU A 484 -0.17 25.43 -31.64
CA GLU A 484 -0.50 25.32 -33.06
C GLU A 484 0.73 25.27 -34.00
N HIS A 485 1.97 25.42 -33.51
CA HIS A 485 3.10 25.78 -34.38
C HIS A 485 4.37 24.91 -34.35
N GLU A 486 4.56 23.92 -33.46
CA GLU A 486 5.75 23.03 -33.54
C GLU A 486 5.48 21.59 -32.99
N THR A 487 4.58 20.84 -33.64
CA THR A 487 4.18 19.50 -33.16
C THR A 487 5.29 18.43 -33.26
N ASN A 488 6.17 18.52 -34.27
CA ASN A 488 7.19 17.48 -34.53
C ASN A 488 8.18 17.26 -33.39
N ASN A 489 8.59 18.32 -32.69
CA ASN A 489 9.56 18.22 -31.59
C ASN A 489 8.93 17.59 -30.34
N ILE A 490 7.63 17.77 -30.11
CA ILE A 490 6.95 17.27 -28.91
C ILE A 490 6.62 15.78 -29.03
N HIS A 491 6.23 15.29 -30.22
CA HIS A 491 6.09 13.85 -30.47
C HIS A 491 7.41 13.09 -30.23
N SER A 492 8.56 13.74 -30.46
CA SER A 492 9.87 13.16 -30.18
C SER A 492 10.14 12.94 -28.69
N ALA A 493 9.44 13.65 -27.79
CA ALA A 493 9.60 13.49 -26.35
C ALA A 493 8.83 12.27 -25.81
N MET A 494 7.68 11.93 -26.39
CA MET A 494 6.82 10.81 -25.95
C MET A 494 7.50 9.44 -26.08
N ILE A 495 7.08 8.48 -25.26
CA ILE A 495 7.44 7.05 -25.42
C ILE A 495 6.43 6.44 -26.38
N ASN A 496 6.83 6.16 -27.62
CA ASN A 496 5.95 5.68 -28.68
C ASN A 496 6.52 4.42 -29.36
N ASN A 497 5.74 3.82 -30.26
CA ASN A 497 6.11 2.64 -31.06
C ASN A 497 6.37 1.37 -30.24
N LEU A 498 5.95 1.34 -28.97
CA LEU A 498 6.06 0.13 -28.14
C LEU A 498 5.19 -1.03 -28.64
N LEU A 499 4.13 -0.71 -29.39
CA LEU A 499 3.14 -1.67 -29.89
C LEU A 499 3.36 -2.05 -31.36
N GLN A 500 4.36 -1.47 -32.02
CA GLN A 500 4.53 -1.58 -33.48
C GLN A 500 4.79 -3.02 -33.94
N GLU A 501 5.67 -3.76 -33.24
CA GLU A 501 5.93 -5.17 -33.59
C GLU A 501 4.66 -6.04 -33.44
N VAL A 502 3.85 -5.76 -32.41
CA VAL A 502 2.58 -6.47 -32.17
C VAL A 502 1.57 -6.14 -33.25
N ASP A 503 1.41 -4.87 -33.61
CA ASP A 503 0.45 -4.43 -34.62
C ASP A 503 0.78 -5.01 -36.01
N ILE A 504 2.05 -5.01 -36.39
CA ILE A 504 2.51 -5.61 -37.66
C ILE A 504 2.20 -7.11 -37.69
N ALA A 505 2.47 -7.82 -36.59
CA ALA A 505 2.20 -9.25 -36.52
C ALA A 505 0.69 -9.54 -36.60
N LEU A 506 -0.15 -8.72 -35.96
CA LEU A 506 -1.60 -8.83 -36.04
C LEU A 506 -2.14 -8.47 -37.43
N GLY A 507 -1.55 -7.50 -38.12
CA GLY A 507 -1.92 -7.16 -39.51
C GLY A 507 -1.81 -8.36 -40.43
N LYS A 508 -0.71 -9.11 -40.35
CA LYS A 508 -0.54 -10.37 -41.12
C LYS A 508 -1.63 -11.39 -40.83
N ILE A 509 -2.09 -11.49 -39.59
CA ILE A 509 -3.15 -12.42 -39.20
C ILE A 509 -4.51 -11.93 -39.69
N ASN A 510 -4.82 -10.64 -39.51
CA ASN A 510 -6.06 -10.03 -39.94
C ASN A 510 -6.24 -10.12 -41.46
N ASP A 511 -5.19 -9.82 -42.23
CA ASP A 511 -5.18 -9.95 -43.70
C ASP A 511 -5.54 -11.37 -44.14
N ILE A 512 -5.04 -12.39 -43.44
CA ILE A 512 -5.33 -13.81 -43.73
C ILE A 512 -6.76 -14.17 -43.36
N ILE A 513 -7.26 -13.70 -42.21
CA ILE A 513 -8.65 -13.89 -41.79
C ILE A 513 -9.60 -13.29 -42.84
N ASP A 514 -9.34 -12.06 -43.28
CA ASP A 514 -10.22 -11.33 -44.19
C ASP A 514 -10.12 -11.86 -45.63
N SER A 515 -8.92 -12.15 -46.13
CA SER A 515 -8.73 -12.65 -47.49
C SER A 515 -9.29 -14.06 -47.70
N ARG A 516 -9.37 -14.87 -46.64
CA ARG A 516 -9.79 -16.28 -46.72
C ARG A 516 -11.08 -16.60 -45.95
N ASN A 517 -11.73 -15.60 -45.34
CA ASN A 517 -12.94 -15.76 -44.54
C ASN A 517 -12.80 -16.86 -43.45
N ILE A 518 -11.68 -16.86 -42.73
CA ILE A 518 -11.40 -17.87 -41.72
C ILE A 518 -12.29 -17.67 -40.50
N SER A 519 -12.94 -18.74 -40.06
CA SER A 519 -13.88 -18.72 -38.92
C SER A 519 -13.52 -19.69 -37.80
N THR A 520 -12.52 -20.55 -37.97
CA THR A 520 -12.15 -21.57 -36.98
C THR A 520 -10.68 -21.45 -36.51
N PRO A 521 -10.40 -21.59 -35.19
CA PRO A 521 -9.03 -21.45 -34.67
C PRO A 521 -8.05 -22.48 -35.25
N HIS A 522 -8.49 -23.71 -35.50
CA HIS A 522 -7.64 -24.78 -36.04
C HIS A 522 -7.20 -24.51 -37.48
N GLU A 523 -8.11 -23.99 -38.30
CA GLU A 523 -7.81 -23.58 -39.67
C GLU A 523 -6.78 -22.44 -39.67
N LEU A 524 -7.02 -21.42 -38.84
CA LEU A 524 -6.09 -20.30 -38.69
C LEU A 524 -4.70 -20.77 -38.22
N ALA A 525 -4.63 -21.61 -37.18
CA ALA A 525 -3.38 -22.15 -36.65
C ALA A 525 -2.59 -22.97 -37.70
N ASN A 526 -3.30 -23.78 -38.49
CA ASN A 526 -2.70 -24.58 -39.56
C ASN A 526 -2.10 -23.68 -40.64
N ILE A 527 -2.81 -22.64 -41.08
CA ILE A 527 -2.33 -21.69 -42.11
C ILE A 527 -1.10 -20.92 -41.59
N LEU A 528 -1.20 -20.33 -40.40
CA LEU A 528 -0.08 -19.57 -39.78
C LEU A 528 1.19 -20.41 -39.61
N THR A 529 1.03 -21.72 -39.40
CA THR A 529 2.14 -22.66 -39.24
C THR A 529 2.71 -23.12 -40.57
N ARG A 530 1.87 -23.66 -41.47
CA ARG A 530 2.29 -24.23 -42.76
C ARG A 530 2.85 -23.19 -43.71
N GLU A 531 2.22 -22.03 -43.78
CA GLU A 531 2.61 -20.96 -44.71
C GLU A 531 3.65 -20.01 -44.11
N LYS A 532 4.08 -20.24 -42.87
CA LYS A 532 5.10 -19.44 -42.17
C LYS A 532 4.78 -17.93 -42.17
N ILE A 533 3.50 -17.57 -42.04
CA ILE A 533 3.01 -16.18 -42.04
C ILE A 533 3.71 -15.34 -40.96
N LEU A 534 3.84 -15.89 -39.76
CA LEU A 534 4.57 -15.27 -38.64
C LEU A 534 6.02 -15.77 -38.61
N THR A 535 6.95 -14.85 -38.37
CA THR A 535 8.37 -15.15 -38.12
C THR A 535 8.56 -15.89 -36.80
N THR A 536 9.73 -16.54 -36.63
CA THR A 536 10.08 -17.21 -35.36
C THR A 536 10.03 -16.24 -34.17
N ARG A 537 10.45 -14.99 -34.36
CA ARG A 537 10.38 -13.92 -33.35
C ARG A 537 8.94 -13.57 -33.03
N GLU A 538 8.05 -13.43 -34.00
CA GLU A 538 6.63 -13.14 -33.75
C GLU A 538 5.89 -14.29 -33.04
N LYS A 539 6.30 -15.53 -33.31
CA LYS A 539 5.70 -16.72 -32.67
C LYS A 539 6.15 -16.91 -31.22
N LYS A 540 7.44 -16.71 -30.93
CA LYS A 540 8.06 -17.13 -29.65
C LYS A 540 8.78 -16.02 -28.89
N GLY A 541 9.15 -14.95 -29.58
CA GLY A 541 9.93 -13.86 -29.02
C GLY A 541 9.08 -12.95 -28.14
N ASN A 542 9.78 -12.18 -27.32
CA ASN A 542 9.19 -11.08 -26.59
C ASN A 542 9.00 -9.88 -27.53
N LEU A 543 7.75 -9.51 -27.81
CA LEU A 543 7.40 -8.45 -28.77
C LEU A 543 7.39 -7.06 -28.13
N ILE A 544 7.26 -6.98 -26.82
CA ILE A 544 7.40 -5.73 -26.07
C ILE A 544 8.61 -5.88 -25.16
N SER A 545 9.77 -5.43 -25.64
CA SER A 545 11.08 -5.60 -24.97
C SER A 545 11.16 -5.05 -23.54
N LEU A 546 10.22 -4.17 -23.18
CA LEU A 546 10.11 -3.59 -21.84
C LEU A 546 9.68 -4.59 -20.76
N PHE A 547 8.86 -5.58 -21.13
CA PHE A 547 8.24 -6.52 -20.19
C PHE A 547 8.67 -7.94 -20.54
N ASP A 548 9.04 -8.74 -19.56
CA ASP A 548 9.34 -10.15 -19.82
C ASP A 548 8.05 -10.91 -20.16
N GLY A 549 8.14 -11.85 -21.12
CA GLY A 549 7.06 -12.79 -21.47
C GLY A 549 5.91 -12.24 -22.34
N PHE A 550 6.03 -11.04 -22.91
CA PHE A 550 5.05 -10.48 -23.85
C PHE A 550 5.20 -11.07 -25.26
N THR A 551 4.88 -12.35 -25.42
CA THR A 551 4.72 -12.96 -26.76
C THR A 551 3.42 -12.49 -27.41
N LEU A 552 3.26 -12.74 -28.72
CA LEU A 552 2.04 -12.36 -29.45
C LEU A 552 0.76 -12.92 -28.80
N PHE A 553 0.81 -14.17 -28.31
CA PHE A 553 -0.29 -14.80 -27.58
C PHE A 553 -0.70 -14.01 -26.33
N HIS A 554 0.28 -13.63 -25.50
CA HIS A 554 0.03 -12.81 -24.31
C HIS A 554 -0.47 -11.41 -24.67
N CYS A 555 0.08 -10.80 -25.72
CA CYS A 555 -0.35 -9.48 -26.19
C CYS A 555 -1.83 -9.48 -26.61
N VAL A 556 -2.30 -10.52 -27.31
CA VAL A 556 -3.73 -10.68 -27.66
C VAL A 556 -4.59 -10.89 -26.42
N GLY A 557 -4.08 -11.62 -25.42
CA GLY A 557 -4.74 -11.77 -24.12
C GLY A 557 -4.84 -10.45 -23.33
N MET A 558 -3.95 -9.49 -23.56
CA MET A 558 -3.81 -8.25 -22.76
C MET A 558 -4.13 -6.96 -23.54
N ILE A 559 -4.91 -7.01 -24.63
CA ILE A 559 -5.17 -5.85 -25.51
C ILE A 559 -5.68 -4.62 -24.75
N THR A 560 -6.55 -4.79 -23.76
CA THR A 560 -7.05 -3.67 -22.94
C THR A 560 -5.92 -2.97 -22.19
N PHE A 561 -4.96 -3.72 -21.64
CA PHE A 561 -3.76 -3.16 -21.00
C PHE A 561 -2.88 -2.42 -22.00
N LEU A 562 -2.61 -3.04 -23.16
CA LEU A 562 -1.77 -2.45 -24.21
C LEU A 562 -2.33 -1.10 -24.69
N ILE A 563 -3.62 -1.06 -25.02
CA ILE A 563 -4.28 0.14 -25.50
C ILE A 563 -4.38 1.21 -24.42
N HIS A 564 -4.69 0.84 -23.18
CA HIS A 564 -4.86 1.82 -22.12
C HIS A 564 -3.54 2.45 -21.68
N TYR A 565 -2.49 1.65 -21.48
CA TYR A 565 -1.26 2.14 -20.85
C TYR A 565 -0.11 2.43 -21.82
N LEU A 566 0.01 1.68 -22.92
CA LEU A 566 1.19 1.75 -23.79
C LEU A 566 0.94 2.52 -25.08
N ARG A 567 -0.31 2.61 -25.54
CA ARG A 567 -0.64 3.37 -26.73
C ARG A 567 -0.41 4.87 -26.48
N THR A 568 0.31 5.48 -27.40
CA THR A 568 0.43 6.93 -27.47
C THR A 568 -0.77 7.52 -28.23
N PRO A 569 -1.34 8.67 -27.82
CA PRO A 569 -2.31 9.40 -28.65
C PRO A 569 -1.80 9.55 -30.08
N GLU A 570 -2.69 9.41 -31.05
CA GLU A 570 -2.40 9.46 -32.50
C GLU A 570 -1.52 8.33 -33.06
N GLU A 571 -1.04 7.41 -32.23
CA GLU A 571 -0.34 6.21 -32.69
C GLU A 571 -1.29 5.31 -33.50
N LYS A 572 -0.86 4.96 -34.72
CA LYS A 572 -1.58 4.09 -35.65
C LYS A 572 -1.30 2.63 -35.31
N VAL A 573 -2.19 2.03 -34.53
CA VAL A 573 -2.19 0.61 -34.17
C VAL A 573 -3.54 -0.02 -34.56
N GLU A 574 -3.87 0.10 -35.84
CA GLU A 574 -5.18 -0.25 -36.41
C GLU A 574 -5.53 -1.73 -36.17
N ASN A 575 -4.55 -2.62 -36.30
CA ASN A 575 -4.76 -4.07 -36.13
C ASN A 575 -5.03 -4.45 -34.68
N ILE A 576 -4.39 -3.78 -33.73
CA ILE A 576 -4.71 -3.93 -32.30
C ILE A 576 -6.11 -3.35 -32.01
N PHE A 577 -6.47 -2.21 -32.60
CA PHE A 577 -7.80 -1.59 -32.40
C PHE A 577 -8.95 -2.46 -32.89
N MET A 578 -8.78 -3.19 -33.99
CA MET A 578 -9.78 -4.14 -34.49
C MET A 578 -10.15 -5.23 -33.48
N LEU A 579 -9.32 -5.44 -32.46
CA LEU A 579 -9.52 -6.44 -31.42
C LEU A 579 -9.90 -5.81 -30.06
N TYR A 580 -9.93 -4.48 -29.97
CA TYR A 580 -10.23 -3.73 -28.75
C TYR A 580 -11.72 -3.36 -28.66
N GLY A 581 -12.23 -3.26 -27.42
CA GLY A 581 -13.59 -2.81 -27.13
C GLY A 581 -14.60 -3.96 -26.93
N ALA A 582 -15.84 -3.57 -26.61
CA ALA A 582 -16.91 -4.50 -26.26
C ALA A 582 -17.73 -5.01 -27.46
N ASP A 583 -17.40 -4.59 -28.68
CA ASP A 583 -18.11 -5.01 -29.89
C ASP A 583 -17.99 -6.53 -30.09
N LYS A 584 -19.11 -7.16 -30.46
CA LYS A 584 -19.21 -8.62 -30.59
C LYS A 584 -18.25 -9.16 -31.64
N ASN A 585 -18.07 -8.46 -32.76
CA ASN A 585 -17.18 -8.91 -33.82
C ASN A 585 -15.72 -8.79 -33.40
N ASN A 586 -15.36 -7.70 -32.71
CA ASN A 586 -14.01 -7.52 -32.16
C ASN A 586 -13.67 -8.62 -31.15
N LYS A 587 -14.61 -8.95 -30.24
CA LYS A 587 -14.45 -10.05 -29.28
C LYS A 587 -14.29 -11.41 -29.95
N LEU A 588 -15.14 -11.74 -30.92
CA LEU A 588 -15.08 -13.01 -31.66
C LEU A 588 -13.76 -13.13 -32.43
N ARG A 589 -13.31 -12.06 -33.09
CA ARG A 589 -12.05 -12.03 -33.83
C ARG A 589 -10.85 -12.18 -32.89
N ARG A 590 -10.85 -11.46 -31.77
CA ARG A 590 -9.82 -11.60 -30.73
C ARG A 590 -9.76 -13.03 -30.21
N ARG A 591 -10.91 -13.65 -29.95
CA ARG A 591 -11.00 -15.05 -29.48
C ARG A 591 -10.47 -16.04 -30.52
N LEU A 592 -10.85 -15.87 -31.78
CA LEU A 592 -10.37 -16.69 -32.90
C LEU A 592 -8.82 -16.67 -32.98
N ILE A 593 -8.23 -15.48 -32.93
CA ILE A 593 -6.77 -15.29 -32.97
C ILE A 593 -6.12 -15.89 -31.72
N TYR A 594 -6.67 -15.60 -30.55
CA TYR A 594 -6.15 -16.08 -29.26
C TYR A 594 -6.09 -17.61 -29.21
N ASP A 595 -7.20 -18.29 -29.54
CA ASP A 595 -7.29 -19.75 -29.51
C ASP A 595 -6.35 -20.38 -30.57
N ALA A 596 -6.21 -19.76 -31.75
CA ALA A 596 -5.29 -20.22 -32.78
C ALA A 596 -3.82 -20.12 -32.34
N LEU A 597 -3.43 -19.01 -31.71
CA LEU A 597 -2.08 -18.84 -31.16
C LEU A 597 -1.80 -19.83 -30.01
N GLY A 598 -2.79 -20.15 -29.19
CA GLY A 598 -2.70 -21.18 -28.15
C GLY A 598 -2.44 -22.57 -28.71
N ILE A 599 -3.09 -22.95 -29.83
CA ILE A 599 -2.81 -24.20 -30.55
C ILE A 599 -1.37 -24.24 -31.07
N ILE A 600 -0.86 -23.12 -31.61
CA ILE A 600 0.50 -23.04 -32.12
C ILE A 600 1.53 -23.20 -31.00
N GLN A 601 1.26 -22.65 -29.81
CA GLN A 601 2.13 -22.81 -28.64
C GLN A 601 2.17 -24.28 -28.15
N SER A 602 1.02 -24.94 -28.03
CA SER A 602 0.94 -26.32 -27.51
C SER A 602 1.49 -27.39 -28.47
N GLN A 603 1.56 -27.11 -29.77
CA GLN A 603 2.19 -27.99 -30.76
C GLN A 603 3.73 -27.90 -30.77
N GLN A 604 4.30 -26.99 -30.00
CA GLN A 604 5.74 -26.68 -30.00
C GLN A 604 6.43 -26.91 -28.65
N GLU A 605 5.66 -27.29 -27.62
CA GLU A 605 6.12 -27.96 -26.39
C GLU A 605 6.14 -29.48 -26.61
#